data_AF-A0A0G1N448-F1
#
_entry.id   AF-A0A0G1N448-F1
#
_cell.length_a   1.000
_cell.length_b   1.000
_cell.length_c   1.000
_cell.angle_alpha   90.00
_cell.angle_beta   90.00
_cell.angle_gamma   90.00
#
_symmetry.space_group_name_H-M   'P 1'
#
loop_
_entity.id
_entity.type
_entity.pdbx_description
1 polymer ?
#
loop_
_entity_poly.entity_id
_entity_poly.type
_entity_poly.pdbx_seq_one_letter_code
_entity_poly.pdbx_strand_id
1 'polypeptide(L)'
;MALSWVFKKQLKIFIFLAVILFAIVGGVIYYFRPAPSCFDNKLNQNEERIDCGGECEACVIDPKNLIVSWARPFEVTPGIYDAAALIENPNLYYGSQEIEYTFLLYSDNVLIASKDGKTFLNPREKFMIFESGILTKERFATRATIEIKEVKWKKFDKERANILVSSKTFDNAPNGLVKVVLRNQTLFSIKNVFVAVILNDSAGNAIGVSTSKINEISAEMTKDVYFTWRSPIQLASSTEVYLRTNLTE
;
A
#
# COMPACT_ATOMS: atom_id res chain seq x y z
N MET A 1 -58.84 39.91 -25.11
CA MET A 1 -59.92 39.69 -24.13
C MET A 1 -59.31 39.74 -22.74
N ALA A 2 -59.72 40.70 -21.90
CA ALA A 2 -59.23 40.77 -20.53
C ALA A 2 -59.73 39.55 -19.75
N LEU A 3 -58.82 38.69 -19.28
CA LEU A 3 -59.15 37.55 -18.43
C LEU A 3 -60.00 38.03 -17.25
N SER A 4 -61.16 37.41 -17.05
CA SER A 4 -62.06 37.75 -15.94
C SER A 4 -61.34 37.58 -14.60
N TRP A 5 -61.67 38.42 -13.62
CA TRP A 5 -61.07 38.39 -12.29
C TRP A 5 -61.20 37.01 -11.61
N VAL A 6 -62.33 36.34 -11.86
CA VAL A 6 -62.60 34.97 -11.42
C VAL A 6 -61.62 33.98 -12.06
N PHE A 7 -61.36 34.10 -13.36
CA PHE A 7 -60.42 33.23 -14.07
C PHE A 7 -58.97 33.44 -13.60
N LYS A 8 -58.54 34.67 -13.33
CA LYS A 8 -57.21 34.95 -12.76
C LYS A 8 -57.05 34.35 -11.35
N LYS A 9 -58.11 34.36 -10.55
CA LYS A 9 -58.11 33.80 -9.19
C LYS A 9 -58.10 32.25 -9.25
N GLN A 10 -58.87 31.66 -10.15
CA GLN A 10 -58.88 30.21 -10.41
C GLN A 10 -57.53 29.71 -10.94
N LEU A 11 -56.88 30.45 -11.85
CA LEU A 11 -55.57 30.09 -12.38
C LEU A 11 -54.47 30.10 -11.30
N LYS A 12 -54.48 31.07 -10.39
CA LYS A 12 -53.53 31.11 -9.26
C LYS A 12 -53.72 29.92 -8.31
N ILE A 13 -54.97 29.56 -8.01
CA ILE A 13 -55.29 28.40 -7.17
C ILE A 13 -54.84 27.10 -7.86
N PHE A 14 -55.06 26.99 -9.18
CA PHE A 14 -54.64 25.84 -9.96
C PHE A 14 -53.11 25.68 -10.00
N ILE A 15 -52.37 26.77 -10.24
CA ILE A 15 -50.89 26.75 -10.23
C ILE A 15 -50.37 26.35 -8.85
N PHE A 16 -50.94 26.90 -7.78
CA PHE A 16 -50.54 26.57 -6.41
C PHE A 16 -50.76 25.08 -6.09
N LEU A 17 -51.93 24.54 -6.45
CA LEU A 17 -52.22 23.11 -6.29
C LEU A 17 -51.31 22.23 -7.17
N ALA A 18 -51.02 22.65 -8.40
CA ALA A 18 -50.10 21.94 -9.28
C ALA A 18 -48.68 21.90 -8.71
N VAL A 19 -48.18 23.02 -8.17
CA VAL A 19 -46.86 23.08 -7.53
C VAL A 19 -46.80 22.17 -6.31
N ILE A 20 -47.84 22.15 -5.48
CA ILE A 20 -47.93 21.24 -4.32
C ILE A 20 -47.95 19.78 -4.79
N LEU A 21 -48.73 19.46 -5.82
CA LEU A 21 -48.79 18.11 -6.38
C LEU A 21 -47.42 17.67 -6.91
N PHE A 22 -46.73 18.51 -7.69
CA PHE A 22 -45.39 18.23 -8.20
C PHE A 22 -44.35 18.11 -7.08
N ALA A 23 -44.45 18.91 -6.02
CA ALA A 23 -43.57 18.81 -4.86
C ALA A 23 -43.78 17.49 -4.09
N ILE A 24 -45.04 17.07 -3.90
CA ILE A 24 -45.36 15.79 -3.26
C ILE A 24 -44.87 14.62 -4.12
N VAL A 25 -45.18 14.62 -5.43
CA VAL A 25 -44.74 13.58 -6.36
C VAL A 25 -43.22 13.52 -6.44
N GLY A 26 -42.55 14.68 -6.57
CA GLY A 26 -41.10 14.77 -6.58
C GLY A 26 -40.47 14.28 -5.27
N GLY A 27 -41.06 14.62 -4.13
CA GLY A 27 -40.63 14.16 -2.81
C GLY A 27 -40.78 12.65 -2.61
N VAL A 28 -41.90 12.06 -3.07
CA VAL A 28 -42.12 10.61 -3.03
C VAL A 28 -41.12 9.89 -3.93
N ILE A 29 -40.93 10.37 -5.17
CA ILE A 29 -39.93 9.80 -6.08
C ILE A 29 -38.53 9.86 -5.47
N TYR A 30 -38.17 10.98 -4.83
CA TYR A 30 -36.88 11.15 -4.16
C TYR A 30 -36.70 10.21 -2.96
N TYR A 31 -37.72 10.08 -2.11
CA TYR A 31 -37.69 9.25 -0.90
C TYR A 31 -37.65 7.74 -1.21
N PHE A 32 -38.31 7.31 -2.30
CA PHE A 32 -38.33 5.91 -2.74
C PHE A 32 -37.24 5.58 -3.78
N ARG A 33 -36.27 6.47 -4.03
CA ARG A 33 -35.12 6.07 -4.85
C ARG A 33 -34.35 4.97 -4.12
N PRO A 34 -34.15 3.79 -4.73
CA PRO A 34 -33.32 2.77 -4.15
C PRO A 34 -31.91 3.34 -3.97
N ALA A 35 -31.32 3.11 -2.79
CA ALA A 35 -29.90 3.40 -2.58
C ALA A 35 -29.05 2.62 -3.61
N PRO A 36 -27.85 3.12 -3.96
CA PRO A 36 -26.98 2.39 -4.87
C PRO A 36 -26.72 0.96 -4.34
N SER A 37 -27.01 -0.04 -5.15
CA SER A 37 -27.02 -1.45 -4.76
C SER A 37 -25.83 -2.20 -5.36
N CYS A 38 -24.62 -1.85 -4.90
CA CYS A 38 -23.35 -2.38 -5.40
C CYS A 38 -23.06 -3.86 -5.07
N PHE A 39 -24.04 -4.65 -4.63
CA PHE A 39 -23.85 -6.05 -4.21
C PHE A 39 -25.12 -6.89 -4.49
N ASP A 40 -25.93 -6.50 -5.48
CA ASP A 40 -27.22 -7.14 -5.78
C ASP A 40 -27.18 -8.07 -7.02
N ASN A 41 -25.98 -8.32 -7.56
CA ASN A 41 -25.71 -9.10 -8.76
C ASN A 41 -26.43 -8.60 -10.02
N LYS A 42 -26.74 -7.30 -10.13
CA LYS A 42 -27.36 -6.70 -11.32
C LYS A 42 -26.56 -5.51 -11.83
N LEU A 43 -26.29 -5.49 -13.12
CA LEU A 43 -25.72 -4.32 -13.80
C LEU A 43 -26.75 -3.17 -13.86
N ASN A 44 -26.68 -2.24 -12.91
CA ASN A 44 -27.56 -1.08 -12.83
C ASN A 44 -26.74 0.20 -12.54
N GLN A 45 -27.39 1.36 -12.35
CA GLN A 45 -26.75 2.57 -11.77
C GLN A 45 -25.39 3.00 -12.37
N ASN A 46 -25.22 2.86 -13.69
CA ASN A 46 -23.99 3.16 -14.43
C ASN A 46 -22.75 2.35 -14.00
N GLU A 47 -22.95 1.16 -13.42
CA GLU A 47 -21.89 0.19 -13.17
C GLU A 47 -21.14 -0.20 -14.45
N GLU A 48 -19.82 -0.43 -14.34
CA GLU A 48 -18.98 -0.92 -15.44
C GLU A 48 -19.12 -2.44 -15.62
N ARG A 49 -19.30 -3.17 -14.51
CA ARG A 49 -19.66 -4.60 -14.46
C ARG A 49 -20.60 -4.82 -13.27
N ILE A 50 -21.24 -5.97 -13.23
CA ILE A 50 -22.12 -6.35 -12.11
C ILE A 50 -21.41 -6.04 -10.77
N ASP A 51 -22.05 -5.21 -9.95
CA ASP A 51 -21.61 -4.84 -8.59
C ASP A 51 -20.28 -4.05 -8.52
N CYS A 52 -19.81 -3.42 -9.62
CA CYS A 52 -18.65 -2.53 -9.60
C CYS A 52 -18.62 -1.46 -10.71
N GLY A 53 -17.94 -0.35 -10.44
CA GLY A 53 -17.87 0.82 -11.33
C GLY A 53 -19.07 1.76 -11.20
N GLY A 54 -19.02 2.91 -11.89
CA GLY A 54 -20.07 3.93 -11.76
C GLY A 54 -20.11 4.57 -10.38
N GLU A 55 -21.25 4.42 -9.68
CA GLU A 55 -21.44 4.87 -8.29
C GLU A 55 -20.82 3.91 -7.25
N CYS A 56 -20.33 2.75 -7.69
CA CYS A 56 -19.74 1.68 -6.85
C CYS A 56 -18.20 1.70 -6.83
N GLU A 57 -17.59 0.81 -6.06
CA GLU A 57 -16.13 0.65 -6.05
C GLU A 57 -15.61 0.27 -7.44
N ALA A 58 -14.46 0.81 -7.85
CA ALA A 58 -13.94 0.59 -9.19
C ALA A 58 -13.64 -0.90 -9.43
N CYS A 59 -14.02 -1.40 -10.61
CA CYS A 59 -13.80 -2.79 -10.97
C CYS A 59 -12.31 -3.16 -10.99
N VAL A 60 -12.00 -4.32 -10.41
CA VAL A 60 -10.71 -4.98 -10.57
C VAL A 60 -10.80 -5.94 -11.74
N ILE A 61 -9.89 -5.80 -12.70
CA ILE A 61 -9.89 -6.54 -13.95
C ILE A 61 -8.55 -7.26 -14.04
N ASP A 62 -8.59 -8.59 -13.94
CA ASP A 62 -7.44 -9.49 -14.14
C ASP A 62 -6.13 -8.98 -13.51
N PRO A 63 -6.09 -8.82 -12.16
CA PRO A 63 -4.91 -8.31 -11.48
C PRO A 63 -3.77 -9.32 -11.64
N LYS A 64 -2.59 -8.82 -12.00
CA LYS A 64 -1.38 -9.63 -12.14
C LYS A 64 -0.87 -10.07 -10.76
N ASN A 65 -0.32 -11.27 -10.69
CA ASN A 65 0.33 -11.77 -9.48
C ASN A 65 1.56 -10.93 -9.09
N LEU A 66 1.85 -10.88 -7.79
CA LEU A 66 3.06 -10.27 -7.27
C LEU A 66 4.29 -11.09 -7.66
N ILE A 67 5.39 -10.40 -7.95
CA ILE A 67 6.65 -11.01 -8.36
C ILE A 67 7.59 -11.00 -7.16
N VAL A 68 7.93 -12.18 -6.63
CA VAL A 68 8.95 -12.30 -5.58
C VAL A 68 10.32 -12.38 -6.25
N SER A 69 11.10 -11.31 -6.17
CA SER A 69 12.45 -11.25 -6.74
C SER A 69 13.41 -12.18 -5.98
N TRP A 70 13.37 -12.15 -4.65
CA TRP A 70 14.10 -13.08 -3.78
C TRP A 70 13.53 -13.04 -2.36
N ALA A 71 13.80 -14.09 -1.59
CA ALA A 71 13.58 -14.15 -0.14
C ALA A 71 14.81 -14.80 0.51
N ARG A 72 15.34 -14.22 1.59
CA ARG A 72 16.58 -14.67 2.24
C ARG A 72 16.50 -14.54 3.76
N PRO A 73 17.07 -15.51 4.50
CA PRO A 73 17.31 -15.38 5.93
C PRO A 73 18.64 -14.65 6.17
N PHE A 74 18.72 -13.89 7.26
CA PHE A 74 19.91 -13.17 7.72
C PHE A 74 20.15 -13.53 9.17
N GLU A 75 21.27 -14.20 9.46
CA GLU A 75 21.62 -14.57 10.83
C GLU A 75 22.03 -13.32 11.62
N VAL A 76 21.35 -13.06 12.73
CA VAL A 76 21.66 -11.93 13.62
C VAL A 76 22.58 -12.39 14.75
N THR A 77 22.20 -13.50 15.39
CA THR A 77 22.96 -14.23 16.39
C THR A 77 22.56 -15.70 16.30
N PRO A 78 23.38 -16.65 16.79
CA PRO A 78 23.01 -18.06 16.76
C PRO A 78 21.58 -18.32 17.29
N GLY A 79 20.74 -18.90 16.44
CA GLY A 79 19.33 -19.21 16.75
C GLY A 79 18.32 -18.08 16.57
N ILE A 80 18.74 -16.90 16.12
CA ILE A 80 17.90 -15.73 15.84
C ILE A 80 18.21 -15.22 14.43
N TYR A 81 17.20 -15.23 13.57
CA TYR A 81 17.30 -14.81 12.18
C TYR A 81 16.32 -13.67 11.91
N ASP A 82 16.75 -12.75 11.06
CA ASP A 82 15.85 -11.86 10.35
C ASP A 82 15.53 -12.49 8.98
N ALA A 83 14.41 -12.14 8.38
CA ALA A 83 14.05 -12.54 7.03
C ALA A 83 13.62 -11.33 6.23
N ALA A 84 14.06 -11.27 4.98
CA ALA A 84 13.57 -10.28 4.04
C ALA A 84 13.21 -10.89 2.69
N ALA A 85 12.26 -10.26 2.02
CA ALA A 85 11.90 -10.56 0.64
C ALA A 85 11.72 -9.27 -0.15
N LEU A 86 12.25 -9.25 -1.36
CA LEU A 86 12.03 -8.17 -2.31
C LEU A 86 10.94 -8.59 -3.29
N ILE A 87 9.86 -7.83 -3.32
CA ILE A 87 8.63 -8.13 -4.04
C ILE A 87 8.33 -6.97 -4.99
N GLU A 88 7.68 -7.25 -6.11
CA GLU A 88 7.24 -6.23 -7.05
C GLU A 88 5.75 -6.40 -7.35
N ASN A 89 5.03 -5.29 -7.34
CA ASN A 89 3.67 -5.20 -7.83
C ASN A 89 3.67 -4.67 -9.28
N PRO A 90 3.49 -5.54 -10.29
CA PRO A 90 3.49 -5.12 -11.69
C PRO A 90 2.19 -4.42 -12.10
N ASN A 91 1.19 -4.31 -11.21
CA ASN A 91 -0.08 -3.69 -11.53
C ASN A 91 0.01 -2.17 -11.51
N LEU A 92 -0.51 -1.55 -12.57
CA LEU A 92 -0.45 -0.10 -12.79
C LEU A 92 -1.31 0.68 -11.77
N TYR A 93 -2.50 0.16 -11.48
CA TYR A 93 -3.51 0.81 -10.64
C TYR A 93 -4.02 -0.06 -9.49
N TYR A 94 -3.59 -1.32 -9.39
CA TYR A 94 -4.09 -2.22 -8.35
C TYR A 94 -3.13 -2.33 -7.18
N GLY A 95 -3.67 -2.20 -5.99
CA GLY A 95 -2.98 -2.37 -4.72
C GLY A 95 -3.90 -3.00 -3.69
N SER A 96 -3.51 -2.97 -2.43
CA SER A 96 -4.35 -3.42 -1.32
C SER A 96 -3.99 -2.69 -0.04
N GLN A 97 -5.00 -2.37 0.77
CA GLN A 97 -4.83 -1.73 2.08
C GLN A 97 -4.09 -2.63 3.06
N GLU A 98 -4.31 -3.93 2.95
CA GLU A 98 -3.66 -4.92 3.80
C GLU A 98 -3.50 -6.22 3.01
N ILE A 99 -2.28 -6.74 2.99
CA ILE A 99 -1.94 -8.09 2.55
C ILE A 99 -1.34 -8.84 3.74
N GLU A 100 -1.71 -10.10 3.84
CA GLU A 100 -1.14 -11.02 4.82
C GLU A 100 -0.11 -11.92 4.15
N TYR A 101 0.98 -12.20 4.85
CA TYR A 101 2.04 -13.08 4.35
C TYR A 101 2.62 -13.92 5.48
N THR A 102 3.29 -15.01 5.08
CA THR A 102 4.01 -15.90 5.98
C THR A 102 5.41 -16.12 5.43
N PHE A 103 6.43 -15.76 6.22
CA PHE A 103 7.80 -16.19 5.97
C PHE A 103 7.99 -17.62 6.46
N LEU A 104 8.67 -18.42 5.65
CA LEU A 104 9.00 -19.81 5.94
C LEU A 104 10.51 -19.98 5.85
N LEU A 105 11.15 -20.39 6.95
CA LEU A 105 12.60 -20.62 7.02
C LEU A 105 12.87 -22.12 6.99
N TYR A 106 13.85 -22.52 6.19
CA TYR A 106 14.23 -23.90 5.97
C TYR A 106 15.69 -24.15 6.33
N SER A 107 15.95 -25.37 6.82
CA SER A 107 17.29 -25.96 6.98
C SER A 107 17.25 -27.32 6.32
N ASP A 108 18.15 -27.59 5.37
CA ASP A 108 18.19 -28.85 4.61
C ASP A 108 16.81 -29.28 4.04
N ASN A 109 16.07 -28.32 3.48
CA ASN A 109 14.70 -28.47 2.97
C ASN A 109 13.61 -28.79 4.01
N VAL A 110 13.93 -28.83 5.30
CA VAL A 110 12.97 -28.98 6.39
C VAL A 110 12.56 -27.60 6.90
N LEU A 111 11.25 -27.36 7.05
CA LEU A 111 10.72 -26.14 7.66
C LEU A 111 11.14 -26.09 9.15
N ILE A 112 11.81 -25.02 9.56
CA ILE A 112 12.34 -24.87 10.92
C ILE A 112 11.67 -23.74 11.71
N ALA A 113 11.16 -22.72 11.03
CA ALA A 113 10.45 -21.61 11.63
C ALA A 113 9.49 -20.98 10.61
N SER A 114 8.45 -20.33 11.11
CA SER A 114 7.54 -19.52 10.32
C SER A 114 7.24 -18.22 11.04
N LYS A 115 6.92 -17.17 10.29
CA LYS A 115 6.56 -15.86 10.84
C LYS A 115 5.48 -15.24 9.98
N ASP A 116 4.31 -15.06 10.56
CA ASP A 116 3.22 -14.31 9.94
C ASP A 116 3.43 -12.81 10.10
N GLY A 117 3.03 -12.07 9.07
CA GLY A 117 3.09 -10.61 9.05
C GLY A 117 2.00 -10.01 8.17
N LYS A 118 1.87 -8.69 8.27
CA LYS A 118 0.92 -7.89 7.49
C LYS A 118 1.60 -6.64 6.96
N THR A 119 1.20 -6.20 5.78
CA THR A 119 1.67 -4.94 5.19
C THR A 119 0.65 -4.40 4.19
N PHE A 120 0.86 -3.21 3.65
CA PHE A 120 0.07 -2.66 2.56
C PHE A 120 0.78 -2.87 1.22
N LEU A 121 0.03 -2.70 0.13
CA LEU A 121 0.50 -2.92 -1.23
C LEU A 121 0.13 -1.72 -2.11
N ASN A 122 1.12 -0.93 -2.53
CA ASN A 122 0.86 0.14 -3.49
C ASN A 122 0.93 -0.38 -4.95
N PRO A 123 0.21 0.23 -5.90
CA PRO A 123 0.41 -0.02 -7.33
C PRO A 123 1.82 0.35 -7.80
N ARG A 124 2.38 -0.38 -8.77
CA ARG A 124 3.72 -0.16 -9.39
C ARG A 124 4.89 -0.12 -8.40
N GLU A 125 4.83 -0.89 -7.32
CA GLU A 125 5.79 -0.76 -6.21
C GLU A 125 6.76 -1.93 -6.13
N LYS A 126 8.01 -1.61 -5.80
CA LYS A 126 9.06 -2.53 -5.37
C LYS A 126 9.73 -1.92 -4.12
N PHE A 127 9.92 -2.55 -2.97
CA PHE A 127 9.09 -3.59 -2.40
C PHE A 127 9.72 -4.52 -1.35
N MET A 128 10.45 -4.08 -0.32
CA MET A 128 11.01 -5.02 0.69
C MET A 128 10.08 -5.29 1.87
N ILE A 129 9.71 -6.55 2.10
CA ILE A 129 9.12 -7.02 3.35
C ILE A 129 10.25 -7.52 4.25
N PHE A 130 10.22 -7.17 5.53
CA PHE A 130 11.24 -7.52 6.53
C PHE A 130 10.57 -7.93 7.85
N GLU A 131 10.99 -9.05 8.40
CA GLU A 131 10.59 -9.54 9.72
C GLU A 131 11.84 -9.84 10.53
N SER A 132 11.88 -9.37 11.78
CA SER A 132 13.04 -9.54 12.65
C SER A 132 12.81 -10.54 13.77
N GLY A 133 13.91 -11.09 14.29
CA GLY A 133 13.90 -11.88 15.52
C GLY A 133 13.16 -13.22 15.43
N ILE A 134 13.20 -13.87 14.26
CA ILE A 134 12.64 -15.20 14.04
C ILE A 134 13.51 -16.24 14.76
N LEU A 135 12.92 -16.94 15.72
CA LEU A 135 13.62 -17.94 16.53
C LEU A 135 13.72 -19.28 15.77
N THR A 136 14.95 -19.73 15.51
CA THR A 136 15.24 -21.01 14.86
C THR A 136 15.87 -22.05 15.80
N LYS A 137 16.03 -21.69 17.09
CA LYS A 137 16.66 -22.53 18.12
C LYS A 137 18.10 -22.88 17.72
N GLU A 138 18.41 -24.16 17.56
CA GLU A 138 19.76 -24.64 17.21
C GLU A 138 19.93 -24.92 15.70
N ARG A 139 18.91 -24.62 14.88
CA ARG A 139 18.94 -24.90 13.44
C ARG A 139 19.37 -23.68 12.64
N PHE A 140 20.28 -23.90 11.69
CA PHE A 140 20.79 -22.90 10.77
C PHE A 140 19.85 -22.76 9.57
N ALA A 141 19.31 -21.56 9.34
CA ALA A 141 18.42 -21.31 8.21
C ALA A 141 19.24 -21.13 6.92
N THR A 142 19.12 -22.04 5.97
CA THR A 142 19.82 -21.98 4.68
C THR A 142 18.97 -21.33 3.58
N ARG A 143 17.64 -21.32 3.75
CA ARG A 143 16.71 -20.75 2.76
C ARG A 143 15.51 -20.12 3.47
N ALA A 144 14.99 -19.04 2.89
CA ALA A 144 13.71 -18.46 3.26
C ALA A 144 12.83 -18.37 2.02
N THR A 145 11.53 -18.56 2.19
CA THR A 145 10.51 -18.25 1.19
C THR A 145 9.44 -17.38 1.82
N ILE A 146 8.63 -16.74 1.00
CA ILE A 146 7.47 -15.96 1.45
C ILE A 146 6.24 -16.45 0.70
N GLU A 147 5.18 -16.71 1.45
CA GLU A 147 3.86 -17.02 0.91
C GLU A 147 2.96 -15.82 1.15
N ILE A 148 2.40 -15.27 0.08
CA ILE A 148 1.46 -14.16 0.15
C ILE A 148 0.06 -14.78 0.09
N LYS A 149 -0.78 -14.48 1.08
CA LYS A 149 -2.16 -14.95 1.09
C LYS A 149 -2.97 -14.23 0.01
N GLU A 150 -4.26 -14.59 -0.10
CA GLU A 150 -5.16 -13.96 -1.04
C GLU A 150 -5.16 -12.42 -0.90
N VAL A 151 -4.85 -11.73 -2.00
CA VAL A 151 -4.78 -10.27 -2.04
C VAL A 151 -6.14 -9.71 -2.42
N LYS A 152 -6.71 -8.89 -1.54
CA LYS A 152 -7.92 -8.11 -1.83
C LYS A 152 -7.55 -6.89 -2.65
N TRP A 153 -7.55 -7.04 -3.96
CA TRP A 153 -7.18 -5.99 -4.89
C TRP A 153 -8.20 -4.86 -4.89
N LYS A 154 -7.70 -3.62 -4.95
CA LYS A 154 -8.48 -2.40 -5.12
C LYS A 154 -7.76 -1.45 -6.06
N LYS A 155 -8.52 -0.62 -6.77
CA LYS A 155 -7.97 0.41 -7.65
C LYS A 155 -7.53 1.62 -6.83
N PHE A 156 -6.28 2.04 -6.98
CA PHE A 156 -5.73 3.26 -6.39
C PHE A 156 -5.15 4.13 -7.49
N ASP A 157 -5.58 5.39 -7.51
CA ASP A 157 -5.13 6.41 -8.46
C ASP A 157 -4.55 7.62 -7.73
N LYS A 158 -3.79 7.36 -6.66
CA LYS A 158 -3.03 8.38 -5.94
C LYS A 158 -1.58 8.37 -6.43
N GLU A 159 -1.05 9.56 -6.67
CA GLU A 159 0.38 9.73 -6.95
C GLU A 159 1.22 9.54 -5.68
N ARG A 160 2.45 9.07 -5.84
CA ARG A 160 3.41 8.97 -4.73
C ARG A 160 3.97 10.33 -4.40
N ALA A 161 4.09 10.61 -3.11
CA ALA A 161 4.84 11.77 -2.65
C ALA A 161 6.30 11.65 -3.09
N ASN A 162 6.85 12.75 -3.63
CA ASN A 162 8.21 12.77 -4.13
C ASN A 162 9.21 12.97 -2.98
N ILE A 163 9.78 11.88 -2.48
CA ILE A 163 10.86 11.85 -1.51
C ILE A 163 12.15 11.50 -2.24
N LEU A 164 13.11 12.44 -2.21
CA LEU A 164 14.42 12.23 -2.82
C LEU A 164 15.38 11.58 -1.81
N VAL A 165 16.12 10.57 -2.25
CA VAL A 165 17.29 10.06 -1.52
C VAL A 165 18.49 10.93 -1.92
N SER A 166 18.81 11.93 -1.10
CA SER A 166 19.87 12.91 -1.37
C SER A 166 21.27 12.30 -1.29
N SER A 167 21.51 11.43 -0.32
CA SER A 167 22.77 10.69 -0.20
C SER A 167 22.58 9.38 0.54
N LYS A 168 23.49 8.43 0.28
CA LYS A 168 23.60 7.15 0.97
C LYS A 168 25.08 6.88 1.19
N THR A 169 25.46 6.64 2.44
CA THR A 169 26.84 6.34 2.82
C THR A 169 26.84 5.07 3.64
N PHE A 170 27.72 4.13 3.29
CA PHE A 170 27.97 2.91 4.06
C PHE A 170 29.34 3.02 4.71
N ASP A 171 29.38 2.76 6.02
CA ASP A 171 30.59 2.59 6.81
C ASP A 171 30.50 1.24 7.52
N ASN A 172 31.64 0.61 7.78
CA ASN A 172 31.72 -0.71 8.38
C ASN A 172 32.59 -0.75 9.64
N ALA A 173 32.96 0.42 10.20
CA ALA A 173 33.78 0.52 11.39
C ALA A 173 33.03 1.30 12.51
N PRO A 174 32.79 0.71 13.70
CA PRO A 174 33.14 -0.64 14.15
C PRO A 174 32.18 -1.75 13.68
N ASN A 175 30.98 -1.38 13.23
CA ASN A 175 29.95 -2.28 12.69
C ASN A 175 29.36 -1.67 11.41
N GLY A 176 28.57 -2.44 10.67
CA GLY A 176 27.82 -1.92 9.54
C GLY A 176 26.93 -0.75 9.96
N LEU A 177 27.09 0.39 9.28
CA LEU A 177 26.30 1.60 9.43
C LEU A 177 25.96 2.15 8.04
N VAL A 178 24.67 2.30 7.75
CA VAL A 178 24.23 3.05 6.58
C VAL A 178 23.57 4.33 7.06
N LYS A 179 24.06 5.47 6.56
CA LYS A 179 23.40 6.76 6.66
C LYS A 179 22.68 7.05 5.35
N VAL A 180 21.36 7.28 5.43
CA VAL A 180 20.54 7.74 4.31
C VAL A 180 20.01 9.13 4.63
N VAL A 181 20.14 10.05 3.68
CA VAL A 181 19.60 11.41 3.78
C VAL A 181 18.41 11.52 2.86
N LEU A 182 17.22 11.72 3.43
CA LEU A 182 15.96 11.86 2.70
C LEU A 182 15.55 13.32 2.64
N ARG A 183 15.07 13.79 1.49
CA ARG A 183 14.54 15.14 1.31
C ARG A 183 13.10 15.07 0.80
N ASN A 184 12.19 15.67 1.54
CA ASN A 184 10.83 15.91 1.06
C ASN A 184 10.88 17.05 0.04
N GLN A 185 10.45 16.81 -1.20
CA GLN A 185 10.39 17.85 -2.24
C GLN A 185 8.97 18.43 -2.41
N THR A 186 8.04 18.04 -1.54
CA THR A 186 6.66 18.51 -1.58
C THR A 186 6.45 19.67 -0.60
N LEU A 187 5.41 20.46 -0.86
CA LEU A 187 4.97 21.58 -0.01
C LEU A 187 4.19 21.12 1.24
N PHE A 188 4.03 19.81 1.44
CA PHE A 188 3.25 19.24 2.54
C PHE A 188 4.11 18.28 3.36
N SER A 189 3.80 18.15 4.64
CA SER A 189 4.42 17.12 5.47
C SER A 189 4.02 15.72 4.99
N ILE A 190 4.99 14.83 4.87
CA ILE A 190 4.75 13.42 4.53
C ILE A 190 4.87 12.60 5.81
N LYS A 191 3.83 11.81 6.11
CA LYS A 191 3.76 10.98 7.32
C LYS A 191 3.97 9.50 7.00
N ASN A 192 4.32 8.71 8.01
CA ASN A 192 4.46 7.24 7.94
C ASN A 192 5.34 6.78 6.75
N VAL A 193 6.55 7.31 6.65
CA VAL A 193 7.51 6.93 5.62
C VAL A 193 8.28 5.70 6.08
N PHE A 194 8.15 4.59 5.38
CA PHE A 194 8.94 3.39 5.62
C PHE A 194 10.13 3.40 4.67
N VAL A 195 11.29 3.10 5.24
CA VAL A 195 12.58 3.10 4.55
C VAL A 195 13.21 1.73 4.75
N ALA A 196 13.54 1.08 3.64
CA ALA A 196 14.27 -0.17 3.63
C ALA A 196 15.62 0.05 2.94
N VAL A 197 16.67 -0.55 3.51
CA VAL A 197 18.02 -0.55 2.95
C VAL A 197 18.45 -1.97 2.68
N ILE A 198 19.06 -2.17 1.52
CA ILE A 198 19.64 -3.44 1.09
C ILE A 198 21.10 -3.18 0.71
N LEU A 199 22.01 -3.89 1.36
CA LEU A 199 23.42 -3.95 1.02
C LEU A 199 23.65 -5.18 0.17
N ASN A 200 24.25 -5.00 -1.00
CA ASN A 200 24.54 -6.09 -1.93
C ASN A 200 26.06 -6.30 -2.10
N ASP A 201 26.46 -7.55 -2.33
CA ASP A 201 27.80 -7.90 -2.77
C ASP A 201 28.04 -7.57 -4.26
N SER A 202 29.23 -7.87 -4.77
CA SER A 202 29.60 -7.63 -6.18
C SER A 202 28.83 -8.52 -7.18
N ALA A 203 28.21 -9.60 -6.71
CA ALA A 203 27.37 -10.50 -7.50
C ALA A 203 25.87 -10.11 -7.44
N GLY A 204 25.51 -9.06 -6.68
CA GLY A 204 24.13 -8.60 -6.51
C GLY A 204 23.33 -9.38 -5.46
N ASN A 205 23.98 -10.18 -4.60
CA ASN A 205 23.31 -10.84 -3.48
C ASN A 205 23.13 -9.87 -2.31
N ALA A 206 21.94 -9.84 -1.74
CA ALA A 206 21.69 -9.15 -0.49
C ALA A 206 22.48 -9.80 0.65
N ILE A 207 23.38 -9.03 1.26
CA ILE A 207 24.25 -9.42 2.39
C ILE A 207 23.88 -8.70 3.70
N GLY A 208 23.09 -7.64 3.64
CA GLY A 208 22.60 -6.93 4.80
C GLY A 208 21.31 -6.20 4.49
N VAL A 209 20.32 -6.31 5.36
CA VAL A 209 19.03 -5.63 5.23
C VAL A 209 18.68 -4.94 6.54
N SER A 210 17.97 -3.82 6.43
CA SER A 210 17.42 -3.13 7.60
C SER A 210 16.25 -2.24 7.18
N THR A 211 15.33 -2.00 8.11
CA THR A 211 14.18 -1.14 7.88
C THR A 211 13.97 -0.16 9.01
N SER A 212 13.40 0.99 8.70
CA SER A 212 13.04 2.02 9.67
C SER A 212 11.73 2.68 9.26
N LYS A 213 10.97 3.15 10.26
CA LYS A 213 9.74 3.92 10.06
C LYS A 213 9.96 5.34 10.58
N ILE A 214 9.74 6.31 9.71
CA ILE A 214 9.79 7.74 10.03
C ILE A 214 8.35 8.23 10.15
N ASN A 215 8.02 8.82 11.30
CA ASN A 215 6.67 9.30 11.56
C ASN A 215 6.29 10.47 10.64
N GLU A 216 7.22 11.40 10.41
CA GLU A 216 6.99 12.58 9.59
C GLU A 216 8.29 13.15 9.02
N ILE A 217 8.23 13.63 7.77
CA ILE A 217 9.21 14.51 7.15
C ILE A 217 8.47 15.78 6.74
N SER A 218 8.78 16.91 7.37
CA SER A 218 8.13 18.20 7.09
C SER A 218 8.35 18.65 5.64
N ALA A 219 7.47 19.53 5.15
CA ALA A 219 7.57 20.12 3.82
C ALA A 219 8.97 20.67 3.54
N GLU A 220 9.53 20.36 2.37
CA GLU A 220 10.85 20.82 1.89
C GLU A 220 12.07 20.48 2.78
N MET A 221 11.87 19.73 3.87
CA MET A 221 12.91 19.43 4.86
C MET A 221 13.68 18.15 4.55
N THR A 222 14.87 18.06 5.14
CA THR A 222 15.75 16.90 5.06
C THR A 222 15.73 16.12 6.38
N LYS A 223 15.81 14.79 6.30
CA LYS A 223 15.86 13.87 7.44
C LYS A 223 16.99 12.86 7.27
N ASP A 224 17.83 12.78 8.28
CA ASP A 224 18.86 11.73 8.39
C ASP A 224 18.25 10.46 9.00
N VAL A 225 18.56 9.32 8.40
CA VAL A 225 18.13 7.99 8.83
C VAL A 225 19.36 7.10 8.94
N TYR A 226 19.47 6.37 10.04
CA TYR A 226 20.61 5.51 10.34
C TYR A 226 20.14 4.06 10.45
N PHE A 227 20.87 3.17 9.81
CA PHE A 227 20.65 1.73 9.85
C PHE A 227 21.92 1.06 10.37
N THR A 228 21.78 0.23 11.39
CA THR A 228 22.91 -0.39 12.06
C THR A 228 22.75 -1.90 12.09
N TRP A 229 23.88 -2.60 12.01
CA TRP A 229 23.97 -4.04 12.19
C TRP A 229 24.79 -4.36 13.44
N ARG A 230 24.52 -5.51 14.07
CA ARG A 230 25.21 -5.93 15.30
C ARG A 230 26.65 -6.40 15.05
N SER A 231 26.95 -6.78 13.82
CA SER A 231 28.26 -7.26 13.39
C SER A 231 28.67 -6.54 12.11
N PRO A 232 29.97 -6.47 11.82
CA PRO A 232 30.47 -5.98 10.53
C PRO A 232 29.85 -6.77 9.38
N ILE A 233 29.42 -6.06 8.34
CA ILE A 233 28.90 -6.68 7.12
C ILE A 233 30.08 -6.95 6.19
N GLN A 234 30.04 -8.00 5.38
CA GLN A 234 31.04 -8.17 4.32
C GLN A 234 31.04 -6.95 3.39
N LEU A 235 32.14 -6.73 2.65
CA LEU A 235 32.34 -5.50 1.88
C LEU A 235 31.21 -5.31 0.84
N ALA A 236 30.26 -4.43 1.18
CA ALA A 236 29.11 -4.15 0.33
C ALA A 236 29.57 -3.37 -0.91
N SER A 237 29.22 -3.87 -2.09
CA SER A 237 29.54 -3.24 -3.37
C SER A 237 28.48 -2.22 -3.79
N SER A 238 27.23 -2.38 -3.33
CA SER A 238 26.17 -1.41 -3.57
C SER A 238 25.17 -1.32 -2.41
N THR A 239 24.51 -0.16 -2.32
CA THR A 239 23.44 0.11 -1.35
C THR A 239 22.19 0.53 -2.11
N GLU A 240 21.11 -0.21 -1.96
CA GLU A 240 19.78 0.12 -2.48
C GLU A 240 18.89 0.65 -1.36
N VAL A 241 18.06 1.64 -1.69
CA VAL A 241 17.11 2.25 -0.75
C VAL A 241 15.73 2.18 -1.37
N TYR A 242 14.78 1.61 -0.63
CA TYR A 242 13.38 1.52 -1.02
C TYR A 242 12.55 2.35 -0.05
N LEU A 243 11.80 3.30 -0.60
CA LEU A 243 10.91 4.18 0.14
C LEU A 243 9.48 3.80 -0.15
N ARG A 244 8.64 3.81 0.88
CA ARG A 244 7.20 3.69 0.70
C ARG A 244 6.43 4.52 1.71
N THR A 245 5.28 5.00 1.25
CA THR A 245 4.23 5.62 2.05
C THR A 245 2.94 4.88 1.74
N ASN A 246 2.03 4.78 2.70
CA ASN A 246 0.77 4.11 2.44
C ASN A 246 -0.11 4.99 1.54
N LEU A 247 -0.30 4.61 0.26
CA LEU A 247 -1.19 5.32 -0.67
C LEU A 247 -2.64 4.85 -0.56
N THR A 248 -2.87 3.81 0.24
CA THR A 248 -4.16 3.15 0.36
C THR A 248 -4.98 3.65 1.55
N GLU A 249 -4.36 4.48 2.40
CA GLU A 249 -5.00 5.34 3.40
C GLU A 249 -5.62 6.59 2.75
#